data_AF-T0ZAV3-F1
#
_entry.id   AF-T0ZAV3-F1
#
_cell.length_a   1.000
_cell.length_b   1.000
_cell.length_c   1.000
_cell.angle_alpha   90.00
_cell.angle_beta   90.00
_cell.angle_gamma   90.00
#
_symmetry.space_group_name_H-M   'P 1'
#
loop_
_entity.id
_entity.type
_entity.pdbx_description
1 polymer ?
#
loop_
_entity_poly.entity_id
_entity_poly.type
_entity_poly.pdbx_seq_one_letter_code
_entity_poly.pdbx_strand_id
1 'polypeptide(L)' 'FHVVQAGVQALEKVRRQVWQDLRKLPDQDTARRFKGARWCLLKNPDDLTDDQAATLRKLKRRGGDLWRAYALKEAL' A
#
# COMPACT_ATOMS: atom_id res chain seq x y z
N PHE A 1 6.25 14.18 16.07
CA PHE A 1 5.54 14.51 14.81
C PHE A 1 6.33 14.22 13.53
N HIS A 2 7.66 14.40 13.46
CA HIS A 2 8.43 14.18 12.22
C HIS A 2 8.64 12.70 11.82
N VAL A 3 8.68 11.78 12.80
CA VAL A 3 8.97 10.34 12.55
C VAL A 3 7.83 9.65 11.80
N VAL A 4 6.57 9.88 12.21
CA VAL A 4 5.39 9.36 11.53
C VAL A 4 5.31 9.87 10.09
N GLN A 5 5.62 11.15 9.86
CA GLN A 5 5.66 11.74 8.52
C GLN A 5 6.71 11.08 7.63
N ALA A 6 7.90 10.77 8.17
CA ALA A 6 8.94 10.04 7.44
C ALA A 6 8.49 8.63 7.05
N GLY A 7 7.77 7.93 7.94
CA GLY A 7 7.17 6.63 7.66
C GLY A 7 6.15 6.67 6.51
N VAL A 8 5.26 7.66 6.51
CA VAL A 8 4.29 7.87 5.43
C VAL A 8 4.98 8.17 4.09
N GLN A 9 6.02 9.00 4.10
CA GLN A 9 6.78 9.31 2.88
C GLN A 9 7.53 8.10 2.33
N ALA A 10 8.13 7.28 3.20
CA ALA A 10 8.78 6.04 2.80
C ALA A 10 7.79 5.05 2.18
N LEU A 11 6.62 4.87 2.80
CA LEU A 11 5.54 4.04 2.26
C LEU A 11 5.09 4.52 0.87
N GLU A 12 4.91 5.82 0.68
CA GLU A 12 4.48 6.37 -0.61
C GLU A 12 5.52 6.16 -1.72
N LYS A 13 6.83 6.23 -1.39
CA LYS A 13 7.92 5.90 -2.34
C LYS A 13 7.83 4.44 -2.79
N VAL A 14 7.71 3.50 -1.85
CA VAL A 14 7.58 2.06 -2.17
C VAL A 14 6.31 1.79 -2.99
N ARG A 15 5.17 2.37 -2.59
CA ARG A 15 3.90 2.24 -3.33
C ARG A 15 4.03 2.75 -4.76
N ARG A 16 4.73 3.86 -4.98
CA ARG A 16 4.94 4.45 -6.31
C ARG A 16 5.81 3.56 -7.19
N GLN A 17 6.87 2.98 -6.63
CA GLN A 17 7.73 2.02 -7.34
C GLN A 17 6.93 0.79 -7.79
N VAL A 18 6.19 0.16 -6.87
CA VAL A 18 5.34 -1.00 -7.20
C VAL A 18 4.33 -0.66 -8.29
N TRP A 19 3.69 0.51 -8.22
CA TRP A 19 2.76 0.93 -9.28
C TRP A 19 3.44 1.14 -10.63
N GLN A 20 4.65 1.71 -10.66
CA GLN A 20 5.42 1.88 -11.90
C GLN A 20 5.82 0.54 -12.51
N ASP A 21 6.19 -0.45 -11.70
CA ASP A 21 6.56 -1.78 -12.18
C ASP A 21 5.34 -2.54 -12.70
N LEU A 22 4.19 -2.43 -12.03
CA LEU A 22 2.93 -3.01 -12.53
C LEU A 22 2.51 -2.43 -13.89
N ARG A 23 2.82 -1.16 -14.17
CA ARG A 23 2.51 -0.54 -15.47
C ARG A 23 3.37 -1.05 -16.63
N LYS A 24 4.53 -1.66 -16.35
CA LYS A 24 5.39 -2.26 -17.36
C LYS A 24 4.89 -3.65 -17.80
N LEU A 25 3.98 -4.24 -17.02
CA LEU A 25 3.40 -5.55 -17.34
C LEU A 25 2.32 -5.41 -18.43
N PRO A 26 2.06 -6.48 -19.22
CA PRO A 26 1.00 -6.49 -20.22
C PRO A 26 -0.39 -6.27 -19.61
N ASP A 27 -0.60 -6.75 -18.38
CA ASP A 27 -1.85 -6.61 -17.64
C ASP A 27 -1.96 -5.22 -16.97
N GLN A 28 -2.51 -4.27 -17.74
CA GLN A 28 -2.76 -2.90 -17.28
C GLN A 28 -3.91 -2.81 -16.25
N ASP A 29 -4.80 -3.81 -16.19
CA ASP A 29 -5.88 -3.83 -15.22
C ASP A 29 -5.38 -4.12 -13.81
N THR A 30 -4.33 -4.90 -13.67
CA THR A 30 -3.62 -5.07 -12.40
C THR A 30 -3.07 -3.73 -11.88
N ALA A 31 -2.48 -2.89 -12.74
CA ALA A 31 -1.99 -1.56 -12.35
C ALA A 31 -3.14 -0.61 -11.94
N ARG A 32 -4.30 -0.66 -12.62
CA ARG A 32 -5.50 0.12 -12.27
C ARG A 32 -6.08 -0.31 -10.92
N ARG A 33 -6.25 -1.62 -10.69
CA ARG A 33 -6.72 -2.18 -9.41
C ARG A 33 -5.79 -1.81 -8.27
N PHE A 34 -4.48 -1.89 -8.49
CA PHE A 34 -3.47 -1.47 -7.50
C PHE A 34 -3.55 0.02 -7.15
N LYS A 35 -3.83 0.89 -8.13
CA LYS A 35 -4.05 2.32 -7.86
C LYS A 35 -5.23 2.54 -6.89
N GLY A 36 -6.31 1.77 -7.03
CA GLY A 36 -7.46 1.80 -6.11
C GLY A 36 -7.10 1.33 -4.69
N ALA A 37 -6.17 0.38 -4.56
CA ALA A 37 -5.67 -0.11 -3.28
C ALA A 37 -4.85 0.93 -2.49
N ARG A 38 -4.48 2.07 -3.08
CA ARG A 38 -3.79 3.17 -2.37
C ARG A 38 -4.50 3.58 -1.08
N TRP A 39 -5.83 3.63 -1.12
CA TRP A 39 -6.61 4.15 0.00
C TRP A 39 -6.53 3.30 1.26
N CYS A 40 -6.30 1.98 1.15
CA CYS A 40 -6.16 1.14 2.33
C CYS A 40 -4.82 1.30 3.06
N LEU A 41 -3.81 1.89 2.41
CA LEU A 41 -2.48 2.10 2.99
C LEU A 41 -2.36 3.43 3.77
N LEU A 42 -3.26 4.38 3.49
CA LEU A 42 -3.22 5.74 4.03
C LEU A 42 -4.13 5.96 5.24
N LYS A 43 -5.05 5.04 5.51
CA LYS A 43 -6.01 5.11 6.62
C LYS A 43 -5.55 4.27 7.81
N ASN A 44 -6.11 4.55 8.99
CA ASN A 44 -6.00 3.63 10.11
C ASN A 44 -6.76 2.33 9.78
N PRO A 45 -6.31 1.17 10.28
CA PRO A 45 -6.96 -0.11 10.04
C PRO A 45 -8.45 -0.13 10.42
N ASP A 46 -8.81 0.60 11.48
CA ASP A 46 -10.19 0.69 11.99
C ASP A 46 -11.10 1.58 11.11
N ASP A 47 -10.52 2.43 10.26
CA ASP A 47 -11.23 3.35 9.36
C ASP A 47 -11.41 2.78 7.93
N LEU A 48 -11.02 1.52 7.73
CA LEU A 48 -11.10 0.85 6.44
C LEU A 48 -12.52 0.37 6.15
N THR A 49 -12.98 0.59 4.92
CA THR A 49 -14.17 -0.11 4.43
C THR A 49 -13.86 -1.61 4.25
N ASP A 50 -14.90 -2.45 4.18
CA ASP A 50 -14.72 -3.90 4.01
C ASP A 50 -13.86 -4.26 2.78
N ASP A 51 -14.06 -3.57 1.67
CA ASP A 51 -13.27 -3.74 0.44
C ASP A 51 -11.80 -3.33 0.63
N GLN A 52 -11.56 -2.25 1.37
CA GLN A 52 -10.22 -1.77 1.70
C GLN A 52 -9.51 -2.77 2.61
N ALA A 53 -10.19 -3.27 3.65
CA ALA A 53 -9.68 -4.30 4.54
C ALA A 53 -9.41 -5.61 3.80
N ALA A 54 -10.30 -6.06 2.91
CA ALA A 54 -10.09 -7.25 2.08
C ALA A 54 -8.87 -7.10 1.15
N THR A 55 -8.68 -5.90 0.59
CA THR A 55 -7.50 -5.58 -0.23
C THR A 55 -6.23 -5.58 0.60
N LEU A 56 -6.25 -4.99 1.81
CA LEU A 56 -5.11 -5.01 2.72
C LEU A 56 -4.75 -6.44 3.16
N ARG A 57 -5.73 -7.29 3.43
CA ARG A 57 -5.52 -8.73 3.71
C ARG A 57 -4.87 -9.46 2.54
N LYS A 58 -5.29 -9.17 1.30
CA LYS A 58 -4.65 -9.73 0.10
C LYS A 58 -3.18 -9.28 -0.01
N LEU A 59 -2.91 -8.01 0.31
CA LEU A 59 -1.54 -7.47 0.34
C LEU A 59 -0.68 -8.16 1.39
N LYS A 60 -1.21 -8.33 2.62
CA LYS A 60 -0.55 -9.07 3.71
C LYS A 60 -0.19 -10.49 3.30
N ARG A 61 -1.12 -11.20 2.64
CA ARG A 61 -0.88 -12.59 2.17
C ARG A 61 0.20 -12.67 1.09
N ARG A 62 0.27 -11.69 0.19
CA ARG A 62 1.33 -11.63 -0.84
C ARG A 62 2.67 -11.17 -0.26
N GLY A 63 2.65 -10.41 0.83
CA GLY A 63 3.85 -9.87 1.45
C GLY A 63 4.58 -8.88 0.54
N GLY A 64 5.91 -8.90 0.64
CA GLY A 64 6.79 -8.02 -0.13
C GLY A 64 7.00 -6.65 0.49
N ASP A 65 7.75 -5.81 -0.21
CA ASP A 65 8.31 -4.57 0.35
C ASP A 65 7.23 -3.54 0.70
N LEU A 66 6.12 -3.53 -0.04
CA LEU A 66 4.99 -2.67 0.27
C LEU A 66 4.30 -3.06 1.58
N TRP A 67 4.17 -4.36 1.87
CA TRP A 67 3.62 -4.82 3.14
C TRP A 67 4.57 -4.51 4.30
N ARG A 68 5.88 -4.71 4.12
CA ARG A 68 6.89 -4.36 5.13
C ARG A 68 6.91 -2.86 5.42
N ALA A 69 6.85 -2.03 4.38
CA ALA A 69 6.79 -0.57 4.53
C ALA A 69 5.51 -0.13 5.26
N TYR A 70 4.37 -0.78 4.98
CA TYR A 70 3.12 -0.51 5.68
C TYR A 70 3.21 -0.90 7.16
N ALA A 71 3.70 -2.10 7.47
CA ALA A 71 3.87 -2.57 8.85
C ALA A 71 4.82 -1.67 9.66
N LEU A 72 5.90 -1.19 9.04
CA LEU A 72 6.80 -0.24 9.67
C LEU A 72 6.09 1.09 9.95
N LYS A 73 5.31 1.61 9.01
CA LYS A 73 4.53 2.85 9.18
C LYS A 73 3.50 2.75 10.31
N GLU A 74 2.87 1.59 10.51
CA GLU A 74 1.91 1.36 11.61
C GLU A 74 2.59 1.16 12.97
N ALA A 75 3.91 0.95 13.01
CA ALA A 75 4.68 0.74 14.24
C ALA A 75 5.39 2.01 14.76
N LEU A 76 5.20 3.16 14.09
CA LEU A 76 5.80 4.47 14.41
C LEU A 76 4.79 5.41 15.08
#